data_AF-A0A537AI27-F1
#
_entry.id   AF-A0A537AI27-F1
#
_cell.length_a   1.000
_cell.length_b   1.000
_cell.length_c   1.000
_cell.angle_alpha   90.00
_cell.angle_beta   90.00
_cell.angle_gamma   90.00
#
_symmetry.space_group_name_H-M   'P 1'
#
loop_
_entity.id
_entity.type
_entity.pdbx_description
1 polymer ?
#
loop_
_entity_poly.entity_id
_entity_poly.type
_entity_poly.pdbx_seq_one_letter_code
_entity_poly.pdbx_strand_id
1 'polypeptide(L)'
;MSLDPAVGDFERADVLIEGKKIVAVGPNLGADAEVIDASGMIVMPGFITTHHHQYETLQRAIIPDGLLGNFAGGNWPSENYVSVVQQIWTTGRIPGATAAAPPVWDLGRVPYDPEDNYISELVTSLSELTYGITMGTDTSQASHTPEHTDALIQGLIDSGRRTVFDYSGGTDRSAQGFPYEYPGAMGNTTSGIGRLAKQYFSSKDQLVTLGFAGGPTNAFPGAGYTGWQLGRSFGALINNHNVGSPSTAINAAADPRNGTDWSDVTFVHCVRWQDNAVGQIGIDPVSSKSTAFEIWRDRGAHVSNAVIIEMQMRHGMPATQLCLDHGILCSLSPDVDTNMTCDPFSLMRGVFCQQRALANDLAFPISNPNNLPLPQVLTCRQVIEMCTIAGAVANRVFDKVGTLTPGKEADIVMLSVDNLNLAPINNVPGAIVTMMNPNHVMHVMVAGQIRVWNGKLVGWNVRKLVDQITAARDRVLARINGPALVGAIPPGDNSFSNPYRPNFLGSCCFNGQNTTAAPYVLRP
;
A
#
# COMPACT_ATOMS: atom_id res chain seq x y z
N MET A 1 -11.46 1.27 -22.28
CA MET A 1 -11.66 0.04 -21.47
C MET A 1 -12.46 0.42 -20.24
N SER A 2 -13.75 0.11 -20.19
CA SER A 2 -14.66 0.58 -19.12
C SER A 2 -14.52 -0.21 -17.82
N LEU A 3 -14.13 -1.49 -17.94
CA LEU A 3 -14.19 -2.49 -16.87
C LEU A 3 -15.62 -2.74 -16.33
N ASP A 4 -16.64 -2.22 -17.00
CA ASP A 4 -18.03 -2.51 -16.70
C ASP A 4 -18.60 -3.42 -17.80
N PRO A 5 -18.99 -4.66 -17.48
CA PRO A 5 -19.53 -5.58 -18.48
C PRO A 5 -20.84 -5.09 -19.12
N ALA A 6 -21.61 -4.23 -18.45
CA ALA A 6 -22.83 -3.66 -19.02
C ALA A 6 -22.55 -2.53 -20.02
N VAL A 7 -21.41 -1.84 -19.88
CA VAL A 7 -20.95 -0.80 -20.82
C VAL A 7 -20.15 -1.41 -21.97
N GLY A 8 -19.32 -2.42 -21.67
CA GLY A 8 -18.42 -3.06 -22.62
C GLY A 8 -17.14 -2.27 -22.88
N ASP A 9 -16.27 -2.84 -23.71
CA ASP A 9 -15.04 -2.22 -24.15
C ASP A 9 -15.11 -1.85 -25.62
N PHE A 10 -14.44 -0.75 -25.97
CA PHE A 10 -14.45 -0.19 -27.31
C PHE A 10 -13.02 0.02 -27.79
N GLU A 11 -12.79 -0.24 -29.07
CA GLU A 11 -11.56 0.16 -29.77
C GLU A 11 -11.50 1.68 -29.93
N ARG A 12 -12.65 2.30 -30.24
CA ARG A 12 -12.83 3.76 -30.33
C ARG A 12 -14.15 4.14 -29.67
N ALA A 13 -14.09 5.01 -28.67
CA ALA A 13 -15.25 5.54 -27.97
C ALA A 13 -14.93 6.86 -27.27
N ASP A 14 -15.98 7.53 -26.82
CA ASP A 14 -15.97 8.76 -26.07
C ASP A 14 -16.46 8.50 -24.64
N VAL A 15 -16.00 9.32 -23.70
CA VAL A 15 -16.49 9.37 -22.32
C VAL A 15 -16.98 10.79 -22.06
N LEU A 16 -18.29 10.96 -21.91
CA LEU A 16 -18.88 12.26 -21.59
C LEU A 16 -18.94 12.45 -20.08
N ILE A 17 -18.46 13.59 -19.62
CA ILE A 17 -18.36 13.94 -18.19
C ILE A 17 -19.09 15.26 -17.98
N GLU A 18 -19.91 15.33 -16.93
CA GLU A 18 -20.56 16.55 -16.46
C GLU A 18 -20.19 16.79 -14.99
N GLY A 19 -19.51 17.91 -14.73
CA GLY A 19 -18.94 18.18 -13.41
C GLY A 19 -17.97 17.07 -12.98
N LYS A 20 -18.34 16.32 -11.94
CA LYS A 20 -17.55 15.17 -11.45
C LYS A 20 -18.03 13.81 -11.96
N LYS A 21 -19.14 13.74 -12.72
CA LYS A 21 -19.83 12.49 -13.04
C LYS A 21 -19.62 12.08 -14.49
N ILE A 22 -19.41 10.78 -14.71
CA ILE A 22 -19.53 10.17 -16.03
C ILE A 22 -21.01 10.11 -16.36
N VAL A 23 -21.42 10.68 -17.49
CA VAL A 23 -22.84 10.70 -17.92
C VAL A 23 -23.10 9.72 -19.05
N ALA A 24 -22.12 9.44 -19.89
CA ALA A 24 -22.22 8.46 -20.97
C ALA A 24 -20.84 7.91 -21.38
N VAL A 25 -20.82 6.67 -21.83
CA VAL A 25 -19.65 6.02 -22.43
C VAL A 25 -20.12 5.29 -23.68
N GLY A 26 -19.49 5.55 -24.82
CA GLY A 26 -19.85 4.92 -26.08
C GLY A 26 -19.27 5.63 -27.30
N PRO A 27 -19.46 5.09 -28.51
CA PRO A 27 -18.92 5.69 -29.71
C PRO A 27 -19.74 6.91 -30.20
N ASN A 28 -19.03 7.95 -30.65
CA ASN A 28 -19.59 9.14 -31.30
C ASN A 28 -20.62 9.89 -30.45
N LEU A 29 -20.30 10.14 -29.17
CA LEU A 29 -21.16 10.93 -28.28
C LEU A 29 -21.17 12.40 -28.73
N GLY A 30 -22.35 12.97 -28.93
CA GLY A 30 -22.53 14.39 -29.24
C GLY A 30 -22.89 15.20 -27.99
N ALA A 31 -22.09 16.21 -27.66
CA ALA A 31 -22.37 17.16 -26.59
C ALA A 31 -21.70 18.51 -26.87
N ASP A 32 -22.24 19.59 -26.30
CA ASP A 32 -21.54 20.87 -26.21
C ASP A 32 -20.58 20.83 -25.01
N ALA A 33 -19.36 20.34 -25.26
CA ALA A 33 -18.37 20.07 -24.22
C ALA A 33 -16.96 20.43 -24.70
N GLU A 34 -16.07 20.70 -23.74
CA GLU A 34 -14.63 20.72 -24.00
C GLU A 34 -14.17 19.32 -24.42
N VAL A 35 -13.38 19.25 -25.49
CA VAL A 35 -12.91 17.99 -26.07
C VAL A 35 -11.45 17.76 -25.72
N ILE A 36 -11.18 16.66 -25.02
CA ILE A 36 -9.84 16.12 -24.82
C ILE A 36 -9.65 14.99 -25.83
N ASP A 37 -8.76 15.20 -26.81
CA ASP A 37 -8.43 14.16 -27.79
C ASP A 37 -7.52 13.10 -27.17
N ALA A 38 -8.07 11.92 -26.93
CA ALA A 38 -7.37 10.75 -26.40
C ALA A 38 -7.01 9.74 -27.50
N SER A 39 -6.94 10.18 -28.77
CA SER A 39 -6.48 9.34 -29.88
C SER A 39 -5.09 8.76 -29.59
N GLY A 40 -4.92 7.45 -29.82
CA GLY A 40 -3.66 6.77 -29.48
C GLY A 40 -3.46 6.54 -27.98
N MET A 41 -4.54 6.56 -27.18
CA MET A 41 -4.49 6.25 -25.76
C MET A 41 -5.52 5.21 -25.34
N ILE A 42 -5.24 4.51 -24.25
CA ILE A 42 -6.22 3.70 -23.53
C ILE A 42 -6.85 4.57 -22.45
N VAL A 43 -8.16 4.80 -22.55
CA VAL A 43 -8.96 5.45 -21.51
C VAL A 43 -9.58 4.37 -20.60
N MET A 44 -9.32 4.44 -19.30
CA MET A 44 -9.78 3.46 -18.32
C MET A 44 -9.98 4.09 -16.93
N PRO A 45 -10.63 3.40 -15.97
CA PRO A 45 -10.71 3.86 -14.60
C PRO A 45 -9.30 4.06 -14.03
N GLY A 46 -9.12 5.10 -13.22
CA GLY A 46 -7.86 5.33 -12.50
C GLY A 46 -7.49 4.15 -11.60
N PHE A 47 -6.19 3.93 -11.40
CA PHE A 47 -5.72 2.87 -10.53
C PHE A 47 -6.04 3.18 -9.06
N ILE A 48 -6.27 2.11 -8.30
CA ILE A 48 -6.67 2.15 -6.90
C ILE A 48 -5.74 1.25 -6.08
N THR A 49 -5.09 1.84 -5.09
CA THR A 49 -4.32 1.12 -4.07
C THR A 49 -5.09 1.07 -2.76
N THR A 50 -4.78 0.09 -1.92
CA THR A 50 -5.58 -0.20 -0.71
C THR A 50 -4.80 -0.11 0.59
N HIS A 51 -3.50 0.20 0.52
CA HIS A 51 -2.67 0.39 1.70
C HIS A 51 -1.31 1.06 1.36
N HIS A 52 -0.91 2.09 2.10
CA HIS A 52 0.39 2.76 1.98
C HIS A 52 0.69 3.50 3.30
N HIS A 53 1.94 3.51 3.75
CA HIS A 53 2.45 4.36 4.82
C HIS A 53 3.07 5.66 4.24
N GLN A 54 2.24 6.65 3.87
CA GLN A 54 2.70 7.76 3.03
C GLN A 54 3.67 8.72 3.75
N TYR A 55 3.59 8.86 5.08
CA TYR A 55 4.58 9.64 5.85
C TYR A 55 6.03 9.13 5.70
N GLU A 56 6.21 7.87 5.28
CA GLU A 56 7.53 7.27 5.06
C GLU A 56 8.21 7.77 3.79
N THR A 57 7.55 8.57 2.94
CA THR A 57 8.15 9.08 1.70
C THR A 57 9.40 9.92 1.88
N LEU A 58 9.61 10.52 3.06
CA LEU A 58 10.88 11.14 3.45
C LEU A 58 12.05 10.15 3.54
N GLN A 59 11.74 8.86 3.66
CA GLN A 59 12.63 7.73 3.90
C GLN A 59 12.82 6.87 2.65
N ARG A 60 12.44 7.37 1.47
CA ARG A 60 12.61 6.64 0.20
C ARG A 60 14.03 6.08 0.04
N ALA A 61 14.09 4.80 -0.28
CA ALA A 61 15.33 4.04 -0.47
C ALA A 61 16.28 4.03 0.73
N ILE A 62 15.78 4.20 1.97
CA ILE A 62 16.63 4.18 3.16
C ILE A 62 17.07 2.77 3.56
N ILE A 63 16.28 1.76 3.23
CA ILE A 63 16.54 0.36 3.59
C ILE A 63 16.35 -0.57 2.38
N PRO A 64 17.00 -0.36 1.24
CA PRO A 64 16.75 -1.13 0.01
C PRO A 64 16.96 -2.65 0.18
N ASP A 65 17.92 -3.04 1.02
CA ASP A 65 18.21 -4.43 1.38
C ASP A 65 17.59 -4.84 2.73
N GLY A 66 16.86 -3.92 3.36
CA GLY A 66 16.28 -4.12 4.69
C GLY A 66 15.17 -5.15 4.67
N LEU A 67 15.08 -5.86 5.79
CA LEU A 67 14.05 -6.88 6.03
C LEU A 67 13.02 -6.33 7.02
N LEU A 68 11.94 -7.03 7.29
CA LEU A 68 10.93 -6.60 8.25
C LEU A 68 11.52 -6.50 9.67
N GLY A 69 12.27 -7.51 10.10
CA GLY A 69 12.87 -7.56 11.43
C GLY A 69 13.75 -8.80 11.65
N ASN A 70 14.31 -8.92 12.85
CA ASN A 70 15.10 -10.08 13.26
C ASN A 70 14.20 -11.22 13.72
N PHE A 71 14.25 -12.36 13.03
CA PHE A 71 13.59 -13.60 13.41
C PHE A 71 14.64 -14.60 13.93
N ALA A 72 14.32 -15.28 15.04
CA ALA A 72 15.10 -16.31 15.75
C ALA A 72 16.60 -16.45 15.38
N GLY A 73 17.48 -15.81 16.15
CA GLY A 73 18.94 -16.00 16.08
C GLY A 73 19.72 -14.95 15.27
N GLY A 74 19.06 -13.93 14.72
CA GLY A 74 19.75 -12.76 14.16
C GLY A 74 20.38 -11.91 15.27
N ASN A 75 21.71 -11.78 15.27
CA ASN A 75 22.39 -10.80 16.12
C ASN A 75 21.98 -9.37 15.69
N TRP A 76 21.82 -8.50 16.67
CA TRP A 76 21.74 -7.06 16.51
C TRP A 76 23.10 -6.51 16.02
N PRO A 77 23.15 -5.49 15.13
CA PRO A 77 22.07 -4.73 14.49
C PRO A 77 21.99 -4.89 12.95
N SER A 78 21.09 -5.72 12.42
CA SER A 78 20.72 -5.56 10.99
C SER A 78 19.90 -4.27 10.79
N GLU A 79 20.28 -3.43 9.83
CA GLU A 79 19.41 -2.34 9.34
C GLU A 79 18.13 -2.95 8.74
N ASN A 80 16.99 -2.80 9.42
CA ASN A 80 15.72 -3.40 9.05
C ASN A 80 14.57 -2.40 9.27
N TYR A 81 13.38 -2.72 8.76
CA TYR A 81 12.21 -1.84 8.83
C TYR A 81 11.85 -1.49 10.27
N VAL A 82 11.83 -2.48 11.17
CA VAL A 82 11.54 -2.22 12.59
C VAL A 82 12.57 -1.29 13.23
N SER A 83 13.87 -1.48 13.00
CA SER A 83 14.91 -0.69 13.65
C SER A 83 15.10 0.69 13.04
N VAL A 84 15.11 0.80 11.71
CA VAL A 84 15.38 2.06 11.02
C VAL A 84 14.10 2.87 10.87
N VAL A 85 13.09 2.34 10.18
CA VAL A 85 11.88 3.08 9.83
C VAL A 85 11.00 3.32 11.05
N GLN A 86 10.62 2.25 11.75
CA GLN A 86 9.68 2.33 12.87
C GLN A 86 10.34 2.90 14.13
N GLN A 87 11.50 2.38 14.53
CA GLN A 87 12.15 2.84 15.76
C GLN A 87 12.86 4.17 15.59
N ILE A 88 13.88 4.25 14.74
CA ILE A 88 14.70 5.47 14.63
C ILE A 88 13.90 6.63 14.05
N TRP A 89 13.28 6.45 12.88
CA TRP A 89 12.63 7.54 12.14
C TRP A 89 11.23 7.88 12.63
N THR A 90 10.42 6.88 12.98
CA THR A 90 9.03 7.13 13.40
C THR A 90 8.95 7.45 14.90
N THR A 91 9.51 6.59 15.76
CA THR A 91 9.36 6.77 17.22
C THR A 91 10.44 7.65 17.86
N GLY A 92 11.61 7.78 17.23
CA GLY A 92 12.77 8.45 17.83
C GLY A 92 13.30 7.69 19.04
N ARG A 93 13.16 6.36 19.05
CA ARG A 93 13.52 5.50 20.19
C ARG A 93 13.85 4.08 19.76
N ILE A 94 14.97 3.56 20.24
CA ILE A 94 15.32 2.13 20.18
C ILE A 94 15.06 1.53 21.58
N PRO A 95 14.11 0.61 21.73
CA PRO A 95 13.79 -0.01 23.01
C PRO A 95 14.96 -0.86 23.52
N GLY A 96 14.99 -1.09 24.84
CA GLY A 96 15.92 -2.04 25.44
C GLY A 96 15.59 -3.48 25.04
N ALA A 97 16.52 -4.41 25.26
CA ALA A 97 16.34 -5.83 24.91
C ALA A 97 15.15 -6.51 25.61
N THR A 98 14.65 -5.91 26.70
CA THR A 98 13.42 -6.31 27.40
C THR A 98 12.62 -5.06 27.75
N ALA A 99 11.33 -5.22 28.03
CA ALA A 99 10.47 -4.11 28.45
C ALA A 99 10.93 -3.39 29.73
N ALA A 100 11.70 -4.09 30.59
CA ALA A 100 12.24 -3.53 31.82
C ALA A 100 13.62 -2.87 31.64
N ALA A 101 14.30 -3.12 30.53
CA ALA A 101 15.62 -2.55 30.26
C ALA A 101 15.50 -1.08 29.81
N PRO A 102 16.47 -0.22 30.16
CA PRO A 102 16.51 1.14 29.63
C PRO A 102 16.61 1.11 28.09
N PRO A 103 16.10 2.15 27.40
CA PRO A 103 16.24 2.24 25.94
C PRO A 103 17.72 2.31 25.55
N VAL A 104 18.06 1.71 24.41
CA VAL A 104 19.40 1.80 23.82
C VAL A 104 19.66 3.23 23.34
N TRP A 105 18.63 3.85 22.77
CA TRP A 105 18.64 5.23 22.33
C TRP A 105 17.25 5.84 22.48
N ASP A 106 17.15 7.07 22.97
CA ASP A 106 15.89 7.82 23.00
C ASP A 106 16.20 9.29 22.71
N LEU A 107 15.61 9.82 21.64
CA LEU A 107 15.76 11.22 21.25
C LEU A 107 15.05 12.18 22.23
N GLY A 108 14.15 11.68 23.07
CA GLY A 108 13.30 12.49 23.96
C GLY A 108 12.09 13.11 23.25
N ARG A 109 11.99 12.95 21.92
CA ARG A 109 10.85 13.34 21.09
C ARG A 109 10.72 12.39 19.89
N VAL A 110 9.59 12.43 19.21
CA VAL A 110 9.48 11.85 17.86
C VAL A 110 10.32 12.68 16.88
N PRO A 111 10.91 12.11 15.82
CA PRO A 111 11.82 12.84 14.95
C PRO A 111 11.11 13.85 14.03
N TYR A 112 9.93 13.51 13.57
CA TYR A 112 9.10 14.33 12.68
C TYR A 112 8.49 15.51 13.45
N ASP A 113 8.37 16.66 12.78
CA ASP A 113 7.44 17.71 13.16
C ASP A 113 6.19 17.64 12.24
N PRO A 114 5.04 18.26 12.60
CA PRO A 114 3.83 18.19 11.79
C PRO A 114 4.03 18.59 10.32
N GLU A 115 4.85 19.59 10.03
CA GLU A 115 5.12 20.02 8.65
C GLU A 115 5.87 18.97 7.82
N ASP A 116 6.64 18.08 8.46
CA ASP A 116 7.35 16.99 7.78
C ASP A 116 6.37 15.88 7.37
N ASN A 117 5.37 15.62 8.22
CA ASN A 117 4.23 14.74 7.88
C ASN A 117 3.41 15.32 6.73
N TYR A 118 3.05 16.61 6.80
CA TYR A 118 2.29 17.30 5.75
C TYR A 118 2.97 17.17 4.37
N ILE A 119 4.26 17.50 4.29
CA ILE A 119 4.96 17.48 3.00
C ILE A 119 5.17 16.04 2.48
N SER A 120 5.28 15.06 3.38
CA SER A 120 5.33 13.64 2.99
C SER A 120 4.03 13.26 2.29
N GLU A 121 2.88 13.39 2.97
CA GLU A 121 1.57 13.06 2.43
C GLU A 121 1.28 13.73 1.08
N LEU A 122 1.60 15.02 0.98
CA LEU A 122 1.41 15.79 -0.24
C LEU A 122 2.26 15.23 -1.37
N VAL A 123 3.58 15.06 -1.17
CA VAL A 123 4.49 14.60 -2.22
C VAL A 123 4.17 13.16 -2.63
N THR A 124 3.83 12.28 -1.69
CA THR A 124 3.44 10.90 -1.99
C THR A 124 2.20 10.87 -2.86
N SER A 125 1.14 11.58 -2.46
CA SER A 125 -0.12 11.62 -3.20
C SER A 125 0.03 12.23 -4.60
N LEU A 126 0.81 13.31 -4.73
CA LEU A 126 1.14 13.90 -6.03
C LEU A 126 1.99 12.96 -6.89
N SER A 127 2.92 12.21 -6.29
CA SER A 127 3.72 11.21 -7.00
C SER A 127 2.82 10.09 -7.53
N GLU A 128 1.90 9.57 -6.71
CA GLU A 128 0.98 8.50 -7.08
C GLU A 128 -0.02 8.93 -8.17
N LEU A 129 -0.43 10.21 -8.21
CA LEU A 129 -1.17 10.75 -9.35
C LEU A 129 -0.37 10.63 -10.66
N THR A 130 0.95 10.85 -10.65
CA THR A 130 1.77 10.67 -11.87
C THR A 130 1.92 9.20 -12.29
N TYR A 131 1.61 8.25 -11.40
CA TYR A 131 1.55 6.82 -11.71
C TYR A 131 0.18 6.36 -12.21
N GLY A 132 -0.81 7.27 -12.27
CA GLY A 132 -2.19 6.96 -12.64
C GLY A 132 -3.06 6.47 -11.48
N ILE A 133 -2.57 6.57 -10.24
CA ILE A 133 -3.35 6.22 -9.04
C ILE A 133 -4.23 7.40 -8.66
N THR A 134 -5.55 7.26 -8.87
CA THR A 134 -6.54 8.30 -8.53
C THR A 134 -7.07 8.15 -7.11
N MET A 135 -6.97 6.95 -6.53
CA MET A 135 -7.44 6.62 -5.20
C MET A 135 -6.46 5.71 -4.45
N GLY A 136 -6.19 6.01 -3.18
CA GLY A 136 -5.34 5.20 -2.30
C GLY A 136 -5.79 5.19 -0.84
N THR A 137 -5.14 4.39 -0.01
CA THR A 137 -5.35 4.38 1.44
C THR A 137 -4.04 4.68 2.13
N ASP A 138 -4.02 5.73 2.94
CA ASP A 138 -2.90 6.05 3.83
C ASP A 138 -3.14 5.45 5.21
N THR A 139 -2.19 4.69 5.73
CA THR A 139 -2.15 4.23 7.12
C THR A 139 -0.89 4.77 7.81
N SER A 140 -0.75 6.09 7.86
CA SER A 140 0.39 6.73 8.50
C SER A 140 0.40 6.51 10.02
N GLN A 141 1.44 5.81 10.51
CA GLN A 141 1.71 5.55 11.94
C GLN A 141 2.41 6.74 12.62
N ALA A 142 2.17 7.93 12.09
CA ALA A 142 2.78 9.19 12.50
C ALA A 142 1.80 10.15 13.20
N SER A 143 0.63 9.66 13.61
CA SER A 143 -0.33 10.40 14.45
C SER A 143 0.15 10.51 15.90
N HIS A 144 1.29 11.18 16.10
CA HIS A 144 1.95 11.32 17.41
C HIS A 144 1.26 12.34 18.31
N THR A 145 0.74 13.41 17.72
CA THR A 145 -0.03 14.45 18.40
C THR A 145 -1.23 14.84 17.52
N PRO A 146 -2.22 15.60 18.04
CA PRO A 146 -3.30 16.15 17.22
C PRO A 146 -2.78 16.95 16.02
N GLU A 147 -1.72 17.75 16.20
CA GLU A 147 -1.14 18.57 15.14
C GLU A 147 -0.50 17.73 14.03
N HIS A 148 0.17 16.63 14.38
CA HIS A 148 0.68 15.69 13.38
C HIS A 148 -0.45 15.07 12.56
N THR A 149 -1.54 14.69 13.24
CA THR A 149 -2.71 14.10 12.60
C THR A 149 -3.39 15.09 11.65
N ASP A 150 -3.56 16.33 12.08
CA ASP A 150 -4.15 17.41 11.29
C ASP A 150 -3.29 17.72 10.05
N ALA A 151 -1.96 17.69 10.20
CA ALA A 151 -1.01 17.90 9.11
C ALA A 151 -1.04 16.78 8.07
N LEU A 152 -1.16 15.51 8.51
CA LEU A 152 -1.32 14.36 7.61
C LEU A 152 -2.58 14.52 6.75
N ILE A 153 -3.73 14.77 7.40
CA ILE A 153 -5.02 14.97 6.71
C ILE A 153 -4.95 16.16 5.74
N GLN A 154 -4.31 17.27 6.14
CA GLN A 154 -4.20 18.44 5.28
C GLN A 154 -3.36 18.14 4.02
N GLY A 155 -2.27 17.38 4.13
CA GLY A 155 -1.47 16.97 2.97
C GLY A 155 -2.27 16.16 1.96
N LEU A 156 -3.11 15.25 2.46
CA LEU A 156 -4.05 14.47 1.63
C LEU A 156 -5.10 15.36 0.95
N ILE A 157 -5.73 16.29 1.68
CA ILE A 157 -6.73 17.22 1.14
C ILE A 157 -6.12 18.08 0.02
N ASP A 158 -4.94 18.67 0.28
CA ASP A 158 -4.29 19.58 -0.65
C ASP A 158 -3.82 18.89 -1.94
N SER A 159 -3.51 17.59 -1.86
CA SER A 159 -3.09 16.81 -3.03
C SER A 159 -4.17 16.73 -4.12
N GLY A 160 -5.45 16.85 -3.73
CA GLY A 160 -6.58 16.69 -4.64
C GLY A 160 -6.78 15.27 -5.16
N ARG A 161 -6.11 14.28 -4.56
CA ARG A 161 -6.30 12.85 -4.81
C ARG A 161 -7.41 12.32 -3.89
N ARG A 162 -8.14 11.29 -4.34
CA ARG A 162 -9.06 10.57 -3.45
C ARG A 162 -8.23 9.70 -2.50
N THR A 163 -8.54 9.75 -1.21
CA THR A 163 -7.78 8.97 -0.23
C THR A 163 -8.68 8.50 0.92
N VAL A 164 -8.43 7.30 1.44
CA VAL A 164 -8.88 6.91 2.79
C VAL A 164 -7.74 7.22 3.75
N PHE A 165 -7.98 8.14 4.68
CA PHE A 165 -7.05 8.40 5.79
C PHE A 165 -7.34 7.43 6.92
N ASP A 166 -6.57 6.37 7.00
CA ASP A 166 -6.69 5.31 7.98
C ASP A 166 -6.04 5.74 9.30
N TYR A 167 -6.85 6.34 10.19
CA TYR A 167 -6.34 6.88 11.44
C TYR A 167 -5.72 5.76 12.28
N SER A 168 -4.40 5.80 12.40
CA SER A 168 -3.58 4.83 13.13
C SER A 168 -2.78 5.54 14.22
N GLY A 169 -2.45 4.80 15.28
CA GLY A 169 -1.75 5.37 16.42
C GLY A 169 -0.28 5.64 16.10
N GLY A 170 0.20 6.83 16.42
CA GLY A 170 1.64 7.09 16.53
C GLY A 170 2.18 6.76 17.92
N THR A 171 3.45 7.09 18.13
CA THR A 171 4.13 7.05 19.44
C THR A 171 3.44 7.92 20.50
N ASP A 172 2.94 7.30 21.57
CA ASP A 172 2.47 8.00 22.77
C ASP A 172 3.66 8.49 23.61
N ARG A 173 3.83 9.81 23.69
CA ARG A 173 4.81 10.49 24.55
C ARG A 173 4.15 11.40 25.60
N SER A 174 2.91 11.11 25.98
CA SER A 174 2.16 11.90 26.97
C SER A 174 2.82 11.94 28.34
N ALA A 175 3.50 10.86 28.74
CA ALA A 175 4.31 10.82 29.96
C ALA A 175 5.49 11.81 29.95
N GLN A 176 5.95 12.24 28.77
CA GLN A 176 6.96 13.29 28.60
C GLN A 176 6.35 14.69 28.33
N GLY A 177 5.03 14.84 28.46
CA GLY A 177 4.34 16.13 28.32
C GLY A 177 3.89 16.46 26.88
N PHE A 178 3.98 15.53 25.93
CA PHE A 178 3.47 15.73 24.57
C PHE A 178 1.97 15.39 24.48
N PRO A 179 1.15 16.15 23.73
CA PRO A 179 -0.25 15.78 23.52
C PRO A 179 -0.40 14.44 22.79
N TYR A 180 -1.36 13.61 23.20
CA TYR A 180 -1.70 12.34 22.54
C TYR A 180 -3.20 12.10 22.63
N GLU A 181 -3.82 11.65 21.54
CA GLU A 181 -5.29 11.50 21.48
C GLU A 181 -5.79 10.21 20.80
N TYR A 182 -4.90 9.33 20.35
CA TYR A 182 -5.31 8.05 19.77
C TYR A 182 -5.73 7.05 20.88
N PRO A 183 -6.74 6.19 20.67
CA PRO A 183 -7.68 6.22 19.54
C PRO A 183 -8.89 7.14 19.76
N GLY A 184 -9.06 7.70 20.95
CA GLY A 184 -10.30 8.37 21.40
C GLY A 184 -11.26 7.38 22.07
N ALA A 185 -12.57 7.69 22.09
CA ALA A 185 -13.58 6.84 22.69
C ALA A 185 -14.94 6.94 21.98
N MET A 186 -15.72 5.86 22.00
CA MET A 186 -17.09 5.86 21.44
C MET A 186 -17.94 6.97 22.07
N GLY A 187 -18.66 7.72 21.24
CA GLY A 187 -19.50 8.84 21.68
C GLY A 187 -18.75 10.12 22.08
N ASN A 188 -17.41 10.13 22.08
CA ASN A 188 -16.62 11.32 22.36
C ASN A 188 -16.16 11.99 21.06
N THR A 189 -16.62 13.22 20.80
CA THR A 189 -16.26 14.00 19.60
C THR A 189 -15.20 15.08 19.85
N THR A 190 -14.54 15.10 21.01
CA THR A 190 -13.55 16.14 21.35
C THR A 190 -12.10 15.68 21.28
N SER A 191 -11.84 14.38 21.08
CA SER A 191 -10.50 13.80 20.96
C SER A 191 -10.49 12.59 20.04
N GLY A 192 -9.30 12.25 19.52
CA GLY A 192 -9.06 11.04 18.73
C GLY A 192 -9.97 10.94 17.50
N ILE A 193 -10.39 9.73 17.14
CA ILE A 193 -11.19 9.50 15.92
C ILE A 193 -12.48 10.34 15.89
N GLY A 194 -13.11 10.59 17.03
CA GLY A 194 -14.34 11.38 17.10
C GLY A 194 -14.12 12.87 16.85
N ARG A 195 -12.96 13.42 17.22
CA ARG A 195 -12.56 14.79 16.84
C ARG A 195 -12.40 14.88 15.33
N LEU A 196 -11.66 13.94 14.74
CA LEU A 196 -11.40 13.91 13.30
C LEU A 196 -12.69 13.76 12.50
N ALA A 197 -13.57 12.85 12.92
CA ALA A 197 -14.89 12.63 12.32
C ALA A 197 -15.71 13.92 12.27
N LYS A 198 -15.68 14.71 13.36
CA LYS A 198 -16.39 15.99 13.44
C LYS A 198 -15.71 17.11 12.64
N GLN A 199 -14.38 17.21 12.72
CA GLN A 199 -13.60 18.33 12.18
C GLN A 199 -13.40 18.22 10.66
N TYR A 200 -13.06 17.03 10.16
CA TYR A 200 -12.69 16.81 8.76
C TYR A 200 -13.68 15.94 7.99
N PHE A 201 -14.39 15.02 8.66
CA PHE A 201 -15.16 13.98 7.99
C PHE A 201 -16.69 14.05 8.20
N SER A 202 -17.21 15.27 8.37
CA SER A 202 -18.64 15.52 8.52
C SER A 202 -19.43 15.40 7.20
N SER A 203 -18.76 15.54 6.04
CA SER A 203 -19.32 15.29 4.72
C SER A 203 -18.94 13.90 4.18
N LYS A 204 -19.86 13.26 3.45
CA LYS A 204 -19.58 12.07 2.63
C LYS A 204 -19.33 12.39 1.15
N ASP A 205 -19.57 13.65 0.77
CA ASP A 205 -19.21 14.19 -0.54
C ASP A 205 -17.91 15.01 -0.43
N GLN A 206 -16.80 14.28 -0.44
CA GLN A 206 -15.44 14.81 -0.45
C GLN A 206 -14.46 13.72 -0.92
N LEU A 207 -13.22 14.12 -1.20
CA LEU A 207 -12.18 13.23 -1.71
C LEU A 207 -11.50 12.40 -0.61
N VAL A 208 -11.36 12.95 0.60
CA VAL A 208 -10.72 12.25 1.72
C VAL A 208 -11.79 11.63 2.62
N THR A 209 -11.68 10.33 2.88
CA THR A 209 -12.61 9.55 3.68
C THR A 209 -11.93 9.07 4.96
N LEU A 210 -12.66 9.06 6.08
CA LEU A 210 -12.14 8.52 7.34
C LEU A 210 -12.03 6.99 7.28
N GLY A 211 -10.82 6.49 7.46
CA GLY A 211 -10.52 5.11 7.84
C GLY A 211 -10.06 5.03 9.30
N PHE A 212 -9.92 3.82 9.81
CA PHE A 212 -9.41 3.55 11.14
C PHE A 212 -8.65 2.23 11.21
N ALA A 213 -7.38 2.31 11.64
CA ALA A 213 -6.48 1.17 11.81
C ALA A 213 -6.72 0.43 13.15
N GLY A 214 -7.98 0.29 13.56
CA GLY A 214 -8.36 -0.28 14.85
C GLY A 214 -8.48 -1.81 14.79
N GLY A 215 -7.96 -2.51 15.80
CA GLY A 215 -8.01 -3.98 15.87
C GLY A 215 -9.37 -4.58 16.25
N PRO A 216 -9.54 -5.90 16.02
CA PRO A 216 -10.71 -6.67 16.49
C PRO A 216 -10.70 -6.92 18.01
N THR A 217 -9.67 -6.48 18.72
CA THR A 217 -9.56 -6.56 20.19
C THR A 217 -10.05 -5.27 20.84
N ASN A 218 -10.00 -5.19 22.18
CA ASN A 218 -10.33 -3.97 22.92
C ASN A 218 -9.64 -2.74 22.30
N ALA A 219 -10.40 -1.67 22.04
CA ALA A 219 -9.90 -0.47 21.37
C ALA A 219 -8.70 0.16 22.09
N PHE A 220 -8.67 0.06 23.42
CA PHE A 220 -7.56 0.40 24.31
C PHE A 220 -7.70 -0.45 25.58
N PRO A 221 -6.68 -0.53 26.45
CA PRO A 221 -6.76 -1.30 27.70
C PRO A 221 -7.99 -0.92 28.53
N GLY A 222 -8.85 -1.90 28.81
CA GLY A 222 -10.11 -1.69 29.55
C GLY A 222 -11.30 -1.18 28.73
N ALA A 223 -11.15 -0.93 27.43
CA ALA A 223 -12.28 -0.59 26.56
C ALA A 223 -13.26 -1.79 26.51
N GLY A 224 -14.49 -1.59 26.96
CA GLY A 224 -15.56 -2.61 26.88
C GLY A 224 -16.02 -2.94 25.45
N TYR A 225 -15.38 -2.37 24.43
CA TYR A 225 -15.69 -2.49 23.02
C TYR A 225 -14.40 -2.64 22.20
N THR A 226 -14.52 -3.18 20.99
CA THR A 226 -13.39 -3.42 20.10
C THR A 226 -13.01 -2.18 19.29
N GLY A 227 -11.80 -2.15 18.73
CA GLY A 227 -11.39 -1.10 17.79
C GLY A 227 -12.34 -1.00 16.59
N TRP A 228 -12.86 -2.12 16.11
CA TRP A 228 -13.88 -2.15 15.04
C TRP A 228 -15.16 -1.44 15.46
N GLN A 229 -15.68 -1.71 16.67
CA GLN A 229 -16.85 -1.01 17.19
C GLN A 229 -16.59 0.50 17.33
N LEU A 230 -15.39 0.90 17.74
CA LEU A 230 -15.00 2.30 17.83
C LEU A 230 -15.01 2.97 16.45
N GLY A 231 -14.32 2.40 15.46
CA GLY A 231 -14.29 2.96 14.08
C GLY A 231 -15.69 3.05 13.47
N ARG A 232 -16.49 1.99 13.60
CA ARG A 232 -17.89 1.94 13.13
C ARG A 232 -18.76 3.02 13.78
N SER A 233 -18.53 3.35 15.05
CA SER A 233 -19.31 4.38 15.76
C SER A 233 -19.16 5.79 15.17
N PHE A 234 -18.09 6.03 14.40
CA PHE A 234 -17.85 7.28 13.67
C PHE A 234 -17.94 7.12 12.14
N GLY A 235 -18.41 5.97 11.67
CA GLY A 235 -18.58 5.67 10.24
C GLY A 235 -17.27 5.60 9.46
N ALA A 236 -16.18 5.19 10.12
CA ALA A 236 -14.88 4.96 9.50
C ALA A 236 -14.83 3.61 8.79
N LEU A 237 -14.00 3.52 7.75
CA LEU A 237 -13.61 2.24 7.13
C LEU A 237 -12.59 1.53 8.00
N ILE A 238 -12.65 0.21 8.13
CA ILE A 238 -11.74 -0.53 9.00
C ILE A 238 -10.63 -1.15 8.14
N ASN A 239 -9.38 -0.85 8.47
CA ASN A 239 -8.23 -1.52 7.86
C ASN A 239 -7.38 -2.14 8.97
N ASN A 240 -6.88 -3.36 8.73
CA ASN A 240 -6.07 -4.06 9.71
C ASN A 240 -4.78 -4.60 9.10
N HIS A 241 -3.65 -4.17 9.62
CA HIS A 241 -2.37 -4.83 9.39
C HIS A 241 -2.37 -6.23 9.98
N ASN A 242 -2.09 -7.21 9.13
CA ASN A 242 -2.02 -8.62 9.51
C ASN A 242 -0.72 -9.24 9.05
N VAL A 243 0.38 -8.73 9.62
CA VAL A 243 1.72 -9.26 9.41
C VAL A 243 1.90 -10.55 10.21
N GLY A 244 1.32 -11.64 9.71
CA GLY A 244 1.47 -13.00 10.22
C GLY A 244 0.30 -13.55 11.03
N SER A 245 0.29 -14.89 11.12
CA SER A 245 -0.64 -15.78 11.84
C SER A 245 -2.12 -15.69 11.45
N PRO A 246 -2.79 -16.83 11.15
CA PRO A 246 -4.24 -16.88 10.95
C PRO A 246 -5.04 -16.54 12.22
N SER A 247 -4.38 -16.48 13.38
CA SER A 247 -5.03 -16.22 14.67
C SER A 247 -5.80 -14.91 14.72
N THR A 248 -5.40 -13.88 13.97
CA THR A 248 -6.13 -12.60 14.00
C THR A 248 -7.55 -12.75 13.51
N ALA A 249 -7.75 -13.41 12.35
CA ALA A 249 -9.09 -13.67 11.82
C ALA A 249 -9.88 -14.64 12.72
N ILE A 250 -9.25 -15.72 13.18
CA ILE A 250 -9.91 -16.73 14.02
C ILE A 250 -10.35 -16.15 15.36
N ASN A 251 -9.48 -15.41 16.04
CA ASN A 251 -9.79 -14.78 17.33
C ASN A 251 -10.81 -13.64 17.16
N ALA A 252 -10.71 -12.85 16.09
CA ALA A 252 -11.72 -11.84 15.77
C ALA A 252 -13.10 -12.49 15.59
N ALA A 253 -13.15 -13.65 14.94
CA ALA A 253 -14.37 -14.40 14.71
C ALA A 253 -14.97 -15.04 15.96
N ALA A 254 -14.12 -15.44 16.91
CA ALA A 254 -14.52 -16.02 18.18
C ALA A 254 -15.08 -14.96 19.16
N ASP A 255 -14.70 -13.68 19.01
CA ASP A 255 -15.24 -12.59 19.81
C ASP A 255 -16.58 -12.08 19.22
N PRO A 256 -17.72 -12.29 19.91
CA PRO A 256 -19.03 -11.93 19.39
C PRO A 256 -19.21 -10.42 19.19
N ARG A 257 -18.39 -9.57 19.84
CA ARG A 257 -18.45 -8.11 19.68
C ARG A 257 -18.12 -7.64 18.27
N ASN A 258 -17.37 -8.45 17.52
CA ASN A 258 -16.96 -8.14 16.16
C ASN A 258 -18.04 -8.44 15.11
N GLY A 259 -19.13 -9.12 15.51
CA GLY A 259 -20.22 -9.49 14.61
C GLY A 259 -19.78 -10.45 13.49
N THR A 260 -20.68 -10.72 12.55
CA THR A 260 -20.44 -11.63 11.42
C THR A 260 -20.39 -10.92 10.06
N ASP A 261 -20.73 -9.64 10.00
CA ASP A 261 -20.58 -8.81 8.79
C ASP A 261 -19.28 -8.03 8.88
N TRP A 262 -18.34 -8.39 8.02
CA TRP A 262 -17.02 -7.79 7.88
C TRP A 262 -16.85 -7.10 6.52
N SER A 263 -17.94 -6.80 5.81
CA SER A 263 -17.93 -6.07 4.52
C SER A 263 -17.34 -4.66 4.61
N ASP A 264 -17.02 -4.19 5.80
CA ASP A 264 -16.33 -2.94 6.07
C ASP A 264 -14.86 -3.08 6.51
N VAL A 265 -14.32 -4.31 6.50
CA VAL A 265 -12.98 -4.62 7.00
C VAL A 265 -12.06 -5.07 5.86
N THR A 266 -10.94 -4.36 5.69
CA THR A 266 -9.83 -4.76 4.81
C THR A 266 -8.65 -5.27 5.64
N PHE A 267 -8.24 -6.52 5.39
CA PHE A 267 -7.05 -7.12 5.97
C PHE A 267 -5.85 -6.93 5.04
N VAL A 268 -4.75 -6.40 5.58
CA VAL A 268 -3.51 -6.16 4.84
C VAL A 268 -2.53 -7.32 5.06
N HIS A 269 -1.85 -7.73 3.99
CA HIS A 269 -0.89 -8.84 3.89
C HIS A 269 -1.48 -10.25 3.89
N CYS A 270 -2.12 -10.64 4.99
CA CYS A 270 -2.71 -11.98 5.16
C CYS A 270 -1.75 -13.15 4.84
N VAL A 271 -0.44 -12.93 4.98
CA VAL A 271 0.59 -13.94 4.70
C VAL A 271 0.57 -15.04 5.76
N ARG A 272 0.77 -16.29 5.31
CA ARG A 272 0.85 -17.49 6.19
C ARG A 272 -0.46 -17.84 6.91
N TRP A 273 -1.60 -17.64 6.26
CA TRP A 273 -2.94 -17.92 6.82
C TRP A 273 -3.49 -19.32 6.52
N GLN A 274 -2.73 -20.16 5.83
CA GLN A 274 -3.01 -21.58 5.67
C GLN A 274 -2.95 -22.33 7.01
N ASP A 275 -3.76 -23.37 7.18
CA ASP A 275 -3.78 -24.17 8.40
C ASP A 275 -2.45 -24.93 8.61
N ASN A 276 -1.76 -25.27 7.50
CA ASN A 276 -0.41 -25.83 7.50
C ASN A 276 0.57 -24.90 6.78
N ALA A 277 1.25 -24.03 7.52
CA ALA A 277 2.18 -23.03 6.99
C ALA A 277 3.34 -23.60 6.16
N VAL A 278 3.77 -24.85 6.43
CA VAL A 278 4.90 -25.50 5.75
C VAL A 278 4.57 -25.88 4.30
N GLY A 279 3.29 -26.12 3.99
CA GLY A 279 2.82 -26.61 2.68
C GLY A 279 2.93 -25.62 1.52
N GLN A 280 3.38 -24.38 1.76
CA GLN A 280 3.60 -23.38 0.70
C GLN A 280 5.04 -23.37 0.18
N ILE A 281 5.99 -24.02 0.87
CA ILE A 281 7.43 -24.05 0.56
C ILE A 281 7.97 -25.50 0.48
N GLY A 282 7.18 -26.52 0.87
CA GLY A 282 7.58 -27.93 0.93
C GLY A 282 6.97 -28.84 -0.15
N ILE A 283 7.56 -30.05 -0.28
CA ILE A 283 7.19 -31.16 -1.21
C ILE A 283 5.76 -31.72 -0.98
N ASP A 284 5.02 -31.16 -0.04
CA ASP A 284 3.58 -31.40 0.14
C ASP A 284 2.82 -30.11 -0.21
N PRO A 285 2.68 -29.79 -1.52
CA PRO A 285 1.97 -28.61 -1.92
C PRO A 285 0.49 -28.81 -1.61
N VAL A 286 -0.12 -27.81 -0.98
CA VAL A 286 -1.57 -27.57 -1.00
C VAL A 286 -2.39 -28.60 -0.19
N SER A 287 -2.50 -28.35 1.12
CA SER A 287 -3.87 -28.16 1.60
C SER A 287 -4.23 -26.71 1.31
N SER A 288 -5.11 -26.46 0.35
CA SER A 288 -5.77 -25.15 0.16
C SER A 288 -6.70 -24.80 1.33
N LYS A 289 -6.59 -25.51 2.45
CA LYS A 289 -7.36 -25.29 3.66
C LYS A 289 -6.77 -24.11 4.42
N SER A 290 -7.63 -23.14 4.63
CA SER A 290 -7.38 -22.04 5.53
C SER A 290 -8.67 -21.71 6.23
N THR A 291 -8.72 -22.01 7.53
CA THR A 291 -9.83 -21.62 8.39
C THR A 291 -9.99 -20.09 8.41
N ALA A 292 -8.88 -19.35 8.37
CA ALA A 292 -8.90 -17.88 8.34
C ALA A 292 -9.53 -17.32 7.06
N PHE A 293 -9.17 -17.85 5.88
CA PHE A 293 -9.77 -17.39 4.61
C PHE A 293 -11.22 -17.86 4.43
N GLU A 294 -11.61 -19.01 4.97
CA GLU A 294 -13.02 -19.43 5.01
C GLU A 294 -13.87 -18.47 5.86
N ILE A 295 -13.42 -18.16 7.07
CA ILE A 295 -14.07 -17.17 7.95
C ILE A 295 -14.17 -15.83 7.23
N TRP A 296 -13.07 -15.37 6.64
CA TRP A 296 -13.02 -14.11 5.91
C TRP A 296 -14.06 -14.09 4.78
N ARG A 297 -14.16 -15.17 3.99
CA ARG A 297 -15.04 -15.26 2.83
C ARG A 297 -16.49 -15.21 3.26
N ASP A 298 -16.81 -16.00 4.28
CA ASP A 298 -18.17 -16.15 4.78
C ASP A 298 -18.67 -14.89 5.49
N ARG A 299 -17.76 -14.02 5.96
CA ARG A 299 -18.07 -12.75 6.61
C ARG A 299 -17.95 -11.54 5.67
N GLY A 300 -17.49 -11.73 4.43
CA GLY A 300 -17.47 -10.70 3.38
C GLY A 300 -16.35 -9.65 3.49
N ALA A 301 -15.25 -9.95 4.19
CA ALA A 301 -14.13 -9.03 4.34
C ALA A 301 -13.36 -8.78 3.01
N HIS A 302 -12.31 -7.95 3.06
CA HIS A 302 -11.44 -7.62 1.93
C HIS A 302 -9.95 -7.90 2.23
N VAL A 303 -9.12 -8.14 1.21
CA VAL A 303 -7.68 -8.46 1.33
C VAL A 303 -6.90 -7.53 0.43
N SER A 304 -5.91 -6.87 1.03
CA SER A 304 -4.91 -6.02 0.37
C SER A 304 -3.56 -6.72 0.38
N ASN A 305 -3.05 -7.07 -0.80
CA ASN A 305 -1.74 -7.70 -0.98
C ASN A 305 -0.66 -6.67 -1.33
N ALA A 306 0.34 -6.55 -0.47
CA ALA A 306 1.55 -5.76 -0.69
C ALA A 306 2.62 -6.58 -1.42
N VAL A 307 2.26 -7.12 -2.58
CA VAL A 307 2.93 -8.25 -3.22
C VAL A 307 4.46 -8.16 -3.32
N ILE A 308 5.00 -7.00 -3.72
CA ILE A 308 6.45 -6.82 -3.88
C ILE A 308 7.16 -6.69 -2.53
N ILE A 309 6.59 -5.93 -1.60
CA ILE A 309 7.15 -5.75 -0.25
C ILE A 309 7.10 -7.05 0.52
N GLU A 310 6.02 -7.81 0.37
CA GLU A 310 5.84 -9.07 1.08
C GLU A 310 6.94 -10.09 0.73
N MET A 311 7.23 -10.21 -0.57
CA MET A 311 8.28 -11.08 -1.10
C MET A 311 9.68 -10.63 -0.70
N GLN A 312 9.93 -9.31 -0.63
CA GLN A 312 11.28 -8.77 -0.37
C GLN A 312 11.61 -8.68 1.14
N MET A 313 10.68 -8.21 1.96
CA MET A 313 10.94 -7.83 3.35
C MET A 313 10.72 -8.96 4.37
N ARG A 314 10.71 -10.24 3.98
CA ARG A 314 10.41 -11.37 4.90
C ARG A 314 9.01 -11.31 5.56
N HIS A 315 8.02 -10.67 4.93
CA HIS A 315 6.63 -10.92 5.34
C HIS A 315 6.24 -12.37 5.04
N GLY A 316 6.57 -12.84 3.83
CA GLY A 316 6.34 -14.22 3.39
C GLY A 316 5.87 -14.28 1.95
N MET A 317 5.35 -15.44 1.54
CA MET A 317 4.72 -15.60 0.24
C MET A 317 3.37 -14.86 0.23
N PRO A 318 3.14 -13.93 -0.72
CA PRO A 318 1.86 -13.25 -0.88
C PRO A 318 0.71 -14.24 -0.99
N ALA A 319 -0.42 -13.93 -0.37
CA ALA A 319 -1.56 -14.84 -0.26
C ALA A 319 -2.39 -14.97 -1.55
N THR A 320 -1.87 -14.53 -2.70
CA THR A 320 -2.59 -14.46 -3.98
C THR A 320 -3.29 -15.78 -4.35
N GLN A 321 -2.55 -16.90 -4.42
CA GLN A 321 -3.14 -18.18 -4.81
C GLN A 321 -4.16 -18.66 -3.77
N LEU A 322 -3.90 -18.43 -2.48
CA LEU A 322 -4.81 -18.81 -1.42
C LEU A 322 -6.12 -18.01 -1.49
N CYS A 323 -6.05 -16.71 -1.80
CA CYS A 323 -7.25 -15.90 -2.07
C CYS A 323 -8.07 -16.51 -3.22
N LEU A 324 -7.42 -16.85 -4.34
CA LEU A 324 -8.10 -17.42 -5.52
C LEU A 324 -8.74 -18.77 -5.21
N ASP A 325 -8.08 -19.64 -4.45
CA ASP A 325 -8.61 -20.95 -4.04
C ASP A 325 -9.90 -20.81 -3.19
N HIS A 326 -10.07 -19.67 -2.51
CA HIS A 326 -11.26 -19.33 -1.73
C HIS A 326 -12.25 -18.43 -2.48
N GLY A 327 -12.06 -18.20 -3.79
CA GLY A 327 -12.95 -17.38 -4.62
C GLY A 327 -12.79 -15.87 -4.42
N ILE A 328 -11.62 -15.44 -3.94
CA ILE A 328 -11.33 -14.06 -3.56
C ILE A 328 -10.37 -13.44 -4.56
N LEU A 329 -10.75 -12.31 -5.14
CA LEU A 329 -9.84 -11.45 -5.89
C LEU A 329 -9.32 -10.36 -4.94
N CYS A 330 -8.08 -10.48 -4.47
CA CYS A 330 -7.49 -9.48 -3.58
C CYS A 330 -7.17 -8.17 -4.32
N SER A 331 -7.18 -7.06 -3.60
CA SER A 331 -6.65 -5.79 -4.08
C SER A 331 -5.13 -5.74 -3.94
N LEU A 332 -4.49 -4.77 -4.59
CA LEU A 332 -3.04 -4.55 -4.47
C LEU A 332 -2.72 -3.26 -3.70
N SER A 333 -1.53 -3.25 -3.12
CA SER A 333 -1.00 -2.11 -2.38
C SER A 333 0.53 -2.00 -2.48
N PRO A 334 1.10 -0.78 -2.40
CA PRO A 334 2.53 -0.60 -2.27
C PRO A 334 3.08 -0.87 -0.87
N ASP A 335 2.27 -0.67 0.19
CA ASP A 335 2.69 -0.72 1.61
C ASP A 335 3.70 0.38 1.98
N VAL A 336 4.96 0.28 1.57
CA VAL A 336 6.01 1.26 1.91
C VAL A 336 6.85 1.63 0.70
N ASP A 337 7.32 2.88 0.64
CA ASP A 337 8.23 3.37 -0.41
C ASP A 337 9.70 3.49 0.06
N THR A 338 10.00 2.93 1.24
CA THR A 338 11.33 2.82 1.85
C THR A 338 12.25 1.80 1.14
N ASN A 339 11.66 0.80 0.50
CA ASN A 339 12.37 -0.33 -0.13
C ASN A 339 12.13 -0.43 -1.64
N MET A 340 10.95 -0.06 -2.12
CA MET A 340 10.49 -0.33 -3.49
C MET A 340 9.66 0.81 -4.08
N THR A 341 9.47 0.72 -5.39
CA THR A 341 8.53 1.58 -6.13
C THR A 341 7.08 1.29 -5.73
N CYS A 342 6.24 2.34 -5.75
CA CYS A 342 4.81 2.25 -5.46
C CYS A 342 3.93 2.28 -6.72
N ASP A 343 4.53 2.17 -7.91
CA ASP A 343 3.78 2.26 -9.16
C ASP A 343 2.90 1.02 -9.40
N PRO A 344 1.66 1.18 -9.90
CA PRO A 344 0.74 0.08 -10.05
C PRO A 344 1.20 -0.92 -11.12
N PHE A 345 1.99 -0.51 -12.10
CA PHE A 345 2.52 -1.42 -13.13
C PHE A 345 3.49 -2.45 -12.52
N SER A 346 4.33 -2.03 -11.58
CA SER A 346 5.20 -2.93 -10.83
C SER A 346 4.41 -3.85 -9.90
N LEU A 347 3.37 -3.36 -9.23
CA LEU A 347 2.48 -4.20 -8.41
C LEU A 347 1.77 -5.26 -9.25
N MET A 348 1.18 -4.85 -10.38
CA MET A 348 0.51 -5.74 -11.33
C MET A 348 1.47 -6.81 -11.88
N ARG A 349 2.70 -6.43 -12.28
CA ARG A 349 3.72 -7.40 -12.72
C ARG A 349 4.14 -8.34 -11.59
N GLY A 350 4.28 -7.82 -10.37
CA GLY A 350 4.61 -8.61 -9.19
C GLY A 350 3.62 -9.74 -8.95
N VAL A 351 2.32 -9.42 -8.89
CA VAL A 351 1.28 -10.43 -8.65
C VAL A 351 1.08 -11.38 -9.83
N PHE A 352 1.17 -10.86 -11.06
CA PHE A 352 1.07 -11.67 -12.28
C PHE A 352 2.19 -12.72 -12.35
N CYS A 353 3.43 -12.32 -12.12
CA CYS A 353 4.57 -13.23 -12.12
C CYS A 353 4.55 -14.19 -10.93
N GLN A 354 4.19 -13.71 -9.73
CA GLN A 354 4.15 -14.52 -8.52
C GLN A 354 3.13 -15.67 -8.65
N GLN A 355 1.90 -15.38 -9.07
CA GLN A 355 0.88 -16.42 -9.24
C GLN A 355 1.25 -17.41 -10.34
N ARG A 356 1.79 -16.93 -11.46
CA ARG A 356 2.25 -17.79 -12.55
C ARG A 356 3.43 -18.66 -12.18
N ALA A 357 4.36 -18.18 -11.36
CA ALA A 357 5.48 -18.99 -10.89
C ALA A 357 4.95 -20.21 -10.13
N LEU A 358 4.00 -20.01 -9.21
CA LEU A 358 3.36 -21.10 -8.46
C LEU A 358 2.58 -22.05 -9.38
N ALA A 359 1.75 -21.51 -10.27
CA ALA A 359 0.92 -22.31 -11.18
C ALA A 359 1.75 -23.12 -12.20
N ASN A 360 2.77 -22.50 -12.78
CA ASN A 360 3.59 -23.12 -13.82
C ASN A 360 4.55 -24.16 -13.23
N ASP A 361 5.07 -23.94 -12.02
CA ASP A 361 5.93 -24.95 -11.39
C ASP A 361 5.13 -26.25 -11.14
N LEU A 362 3.88 -26.15 -10.70
CA LEU A 362 2.99 -27.32 -10.52
C LEU A 362 2.67 -28.09 -11.81
N ALA A 363 2.93 -27.54 -13.00
CA ALA A 363 2.68 -28.21 -14.26
C ALA A 363 3.64 -29.37 -14.56
N PHE A 364 4.76 -29.46 -13.83
CA PHE A 364 5.79 -30.47 -14.06
C PHE A 364 5.71 -31.61 -13.03
N PRO A 365 5.87 -32.89 -13.46
CA PRO A 365 5.82 -34.03 -12.54
C PRO A 365 6.85 -34.01 -11.40
N ILE A 366 7.98 -33.30 -11.56
CA ILE A 366 9.04 -33.24 -10.54
C ILE A 366 8.63 -32.41 -9.31
N SER A 367 7.92 -31.31 -9.54
CA SER A 367 7.37 -30.38 -8.55
C SER A 367 5.94 -30.73 -8.15
N ASN A 368 5.27 -31.57 -8.95
CA ASN A 368 3.92 -32.09 -8.69
C ASN A 368 3.85 -33.62 -8.84
N PRO A 369 4.58 -34.39 -8.02
CA PRO A 369 4.62 -35.86 -8.11
C PRO A 369 3.27 -36.53 -7.80
N ASN A 370 2.37 -35.81 -7.12
CA ASN A 370 1.04 -36.28 -6.74
C ASN A 370 -0.06 -35.84 -7.72
N ASN A 371 0.28 -35.18 -8.84
CA ASN A 371 -0.65 -34.73 -9.87
C ASN A 371 -1.83 -33.90 -9.33
N LEU A 372 -1.52 -32.94 -8.47
CA LEU A 372 -2.45 -31.94 -7.95
C LEU A 372 -3.08 -31.13 -9.11
N PRO A 373 -4.34 -30.67 -8.98
CA PRO A 373 -4.96 -29.80 -9.97
C PRO A 373 -4.13 -28.54 -10.22
N LEU A 374 -3.97 -28.18 -11.50
CA LEU A 374 -3.31 -26.93 -11.86
C LEU A 374 -4.26 -25.76 -11.61
N PRO A 375 -3.83 -24.73 -10.86
CA PRO A 375 -4.67 -23.56 -10.65
C PRO A 375 -4.84 -22.79 -11.95
N GLN A 376 -6.00 -22.16 -12.11
CA GLN A 376 -6.22 -21.24 -13.21
C GLN A 376 -5.24 -20.07 -13.11
N VAL A 377 -4.56 -19.76 -14.21
CA VAL A 377 -3.64 -18.61 -14.27
C VAL A 377 -4.42 -17.30 -14.29
N LEU A 378 -3.93 -16.30 -13.55
CA LEU A 378 -4.46 -14.95 -13.62
C LEU A 378 -4.34 -14.40 -15.04
N THR A 379 -5.43 -13.83 -15.52
CA THR A 379 -5.45 -13.03 -16.74
C THR A 379 -5.01 -11.61 -16.45
N CYS A 380 -4.46 -10.90 -17.44
CA CYS A 380 -4.10 -9.49 -17.28
C CYS A 380 -5.33 -8.62 -16.95
N ARG A 381 -6.52 -9.01 -17.42
CA ARG A 381 -7.77 -8.34 -17.05
C ARG A 381 -8.06 -8.46 -15.55
N GLN A 382 -7.98 -9.67 -14.99
CA GLN A 382 -8.15 -9.86 -13.55
C GLN A 382 -7.12 -9.05 -12.76
N VAL A 383 -5.87 -9.00 -13.21
CA VAL A 383 -4.83 -8.18 -12.55
C VAL A 383 -5.17 -6.68 -12.59
N ILE A 384 -5.73 -6.17 -13.69
CA ILE A 384 -6.24 -4.79 -13.75
C ILE A 384 -7.41 -4.60 -12.79
N GLU A 385 -8.33 -5.58 -12.70
CA GLU A 385 -9.45 -5.56 -11.75
C GLU A 385 -8.96 -5.51 -10.30
N MET A 386 -7.83 -6.16 -9.96
CA MET A 386 -7.21 -6.06 -8.63
C MET A 386 -6.78 -4.62 -8.28
N CYS A 387 -6.34 -3.83 -9.26
CA CYS A 387 -5.95 -2.43 -9.12
C CYS A 387 -7.07 -1.44 -9.46
N THR A 388 -8.31 -1.87 -9.64
CA THR A 388 -9.45 -1.00 -9.96
C THR A 388 -10.69 -1.41 -9.18
N ILE A 389 -11.39 -2.45 -9.63
CA ILE A 389 -12.62 -2.96 -9.01
C ILE A 389 -12.35 -3.48 -7.59
N ALA A 390 -11.41 -4.40 -7.41
CA ALA A 390 -11.12 -4.97 -6.08
C ALA A 390 -10.62 -3.88 -5.12
N GLY A 391 -9.79 -2.95 -5.61
CA GLY A 391 -9.36 -1.78 -4.85
C GLY A 391 -10.51 -0.86 -4.44
N ALA A 392 -11.45 -0.58 -5.35
CA ALA A 392 -12.63 0.22 -5.05
C ALA A 392 -13.57 -0.47 -4.04
N VAL A 393 -13.72 -1.79 -4.13
CA VAL A 393 -14.53 -2.60 -3.21
C VAL A 393 -13.89 -2.60 -1.82
N ALA A 394 -12.60 -2.91 -1.72
CA ALA A 394 -11.85 -2.90 -0.45
C ALA A 394 -11.87 -1.52 0.23
N ASN A 395 -11.79 -0.44 -0.55
CA ASN A 395 -11.92 0.92 -0.04
C ASN A 395 -13.37 1.42 0.07
N ARG A 396 -14.37 0.59 -0.23
CA ARG A 396 -15.82 0.89 -0.16
C ARG A 396 -16.23 2.15 -0.91
N VAL A 397 -15.64 2.34 -2.07
CA VAL A 397 -15.93 3.42 -3.02
C VAL A 397 -16.36 2.88 -4.38
N PHE A 398 -16.74 1.60 -4.48
CA PHE A 398 -17.14 0.98 -5.74
C PHE A 398 -18.44 1.56 -6.31
N ASP A 399 -19.31 2.12 -5.49
CA ASP A 399 -20.46 2.92 -5.94
C ASP A 399 -20.03 4.25 -6.60
N LYS A 400 -18.81 4.73 -6.31
CA LYS A 400 -18.27 5.99 -6.83
C LYS A 400 -17.29 5.81 -7.98
N VAL A 401 -16.39 4.83 -7.93
CA VAL A 401 -15.24 4.70 -8.85
C VAL A 401 -14.92 3.23 -9.18
N GLY A 402 -13.81 2.96 -9.86
CA GLY A 402 -13.33 1.62 -10.21
C GLY A 402 -13.81 1.07 -11.56
N THR A 403 -14.80 1.72 -12.18
CA THR A 403 -15.28 1.44 -13.55
C THR A 403 -15.68 2.74 -14.24
N LEU A 404 -15.67 2.77 -15.59
CA LEU A 404 -16.25 3.85 -16.37
C LEU A 404 -17.74 3.54 -16.60
N THR A 405 -18.54 3.81 -15.58
CA THR A 405 -19.99 3.56 -15.59
C THR A 405 -20.74 4.88 -15.48
N PRO A 406 -21.75 5.16 -16.32
CA PRO A 406 -22.62 6.32 -16.12
C PRO A 406 -23.17 6.41 -14.69
N GLY A 407 -23.06 7.58 -14.06
CA GLY A 407 -23.41 7.85 -12.66
C GLY A 407 -22.25 7.76 -11.66
N LYS A 408 -21.13 7.10 -12.03
CA LYS A 408 -19.89 7.11 -11.24
C LYS A 408 -19.11 8.42 -11.42
N GLU A 409 -18.20 8.69 -10.51
CA GLU A 409 -17.29 9.83 -10.57
C GLU A 409 -16.16 9.58 -11.58
N ALA A 410 -15.74 10.65 -12.26
CA ALA A 410 -14.70 10.61 -13.28
C ALA A 410 -13.29 10.58 -12.66
N ASP A 411 -12.93 9.41 -12.13
CA ASP A 411 -11.57 9.03 -11.75
C ASP A 411 -10.99 8.19 -12.90
N ILE A 412 -10.22 8.83 -13.78
CA ILE A 412 -9.84 8.30 -15.10
C ILE A 412 -8.34 8.42 -15.29
N VAL A 413 -7.72 7.40 -15.89
CA VAL A 413 -6.36 7.45 -16.40
C VAL A 413 -6.36 7.25 -17.92
N MET A 414 -5.54 8.02 -18.62
CA MET A 414 -5.32 7.91 -20.06
C MET A 414 -3.87 7.53 -20.33
N LEU A 415 -3.67 6.36 -20.95
CA LEU A 415 -2.37 5.74 -21.13
C LEU A 415 -1.96 5.80 -22.60
N SER A 416 -0.84 6.45 -22.93
CA SER A 416 -0.29 6.49 -24.28
C SER A 416 0.06 5.08 -24.77
N VAL A 417 -0.30 4.79 -26.02
CA VAL A 417 0.16 3.58 -26.72
C VAL A 417 1.20 3.87 -27.81
N ASP A 418 1.51 5.14 -28.06
CA ASP A 418 2.46 5.58 -29.10
C ASP A 418 3.91 5.60 -28.56
N ASN A 419 4.39 4.44 -28.13
CA ASN A 419 5.72 4.26 -27.56
C ASN A 419 6.41 3.03 -28.17
N LEU A 420 7.72 3.14 -28.45
CA LEU A 420 8.50 2.07 -29.11
C LEU A 420 8.52 0.74 -28.35
N ASN A 421 8.43 0.76 -27.02
CA ASN A 421 8.39 -0.46 -26.20
C ASN A 421 7.03 -1.18 -26.26
N LEU A 422 6.01 -0.59 -26.89
CA LEU A 422 4.65 -1.12 -26.95
C LEU A 422 4.17 -1.42 -28.36
N ALA A 423 4.65 -0.68 -29.37
CA ALA A 423 4.16 -0.83 -30.74
C ALA A 423 4.64 -2.14 -31.41
N PRO A 424 3.78 -2.83 -32.18
CA PRO A 424 2.33 -2.64 -32.30
C PRO A 424 1.56 -3.21 -31.09
N ILE A 425 0.44 -2.58 -30.74
CA ILE A 425 -0.42 -3.08 -29.65
C ILE A 425 -1.32 -4.22 -30.13
N ASN A 426 -1.14 -5.41 -29.56
CA ASN A 426 -1.92 -6.62 -29.92
C ASN A 426 -2.97 -6.99 -28.87
N ASN A 427 -2.77 -6.58 -27.61
CA ASN A 427 -3.63 -6.92 -26.50
C ASN A 427 -3.58 -5.80 -25.44
N VAL A 428 -4.66 -5.05 -25.27
CA VAL A 428 -4.70 -3.89 -24.36
C VAL A 428 -4.47 -4.27 -22.89
N PRO A 429 -5.19 -5.25 -22.30
CA PRO A 429 -4.89 -5.70 -20.94
C PRO A 429 -3.45 -6.19 -20.75
N GLY A 430 -2.95 -6.95 -21.72
CA GLY A 430 -1.57 -7.44 -21.76
C GLY A 430 -0.56 -6.30 -21.79
N ALA A 431 -0.76 -5.31 -22.66
CA ALA A 431 0.06 -4.11 -22.73
C ALA A 431 0.17 -3.41 -21.37
N ILE A 432 -0.97 -3.17 -20.70
CA ILE A 432 -1.01 -2.50 -19.40
C ILE A 432 -0.24 -3.30 -18.34
N VAL A 433 -0.49 -4.60 -18.23
CA VAL A 433 0.09 -5.40 -17.15
C VAL A 433 1.54 -5.76 -17.43
N THR A 434 1.92 -6.14 -18.65
CA THR A 434 3.22 -6.78 -18.90
C THR A 434 4.25 -5.85 -19.54
N MET A 435 3.83 -4.72 -20.13
CA MET A 435 4.73 -3.86 -20.93
C MET A 435 4.80 -2.41 -20.44
N MET A 436 3.71 -1.86 -19.91
CA MET A 436 3.63 -0.46 -19.51
C MET A 436 4.35 -0.17 -18.18
N ASN A 437 4.63 1.13 -17.98
CA ASN A 437 5.26 1.73 -16.82
C ASN A 437 4.74 3.19 -16.69
N PRO A 438 5.08 3.93 -15.61
CA PRO A 438 4.56 5.27 -15.36
C PRO A 438 4.71 6.29 -16.51
N ASN A 439 5.71 6.14 -17.39
CA ASN A 439 5.90 7.07 -18.52
C ASN A 439 4.77 7.01 -19.56
N HIS A 440 3.89 6.01 -19.49
CA HIS A 440 2.72 5.93 -20.38
C HIS A 440 1.54 6.74 -19.83
N VAL A 441 1.56 7.20 -18.57
CA VAL A 441 0.47 7.97 -17.96
C VAL A 441 0.51 9.41 -18.47
N MET A 442 -0.43 9.76 -19.36
CA MET A 442 -0.47 11.08 -20.00
C MET A 442 -1.44 12.02 -19.31
N HIS A 443 -2.64 11.54 -19.00
CA HIS A 443 -3.66 12.32 -18.33
C HIS A 443 -4.28 11.55 -17.19
N VAL A 444 -4.57 12.26 -16.10
CA VAL A 444 -5.23 11.71 -14.92
C VAL A 444 -6.29 12.68 -14.46
N MET A 445 -7.51 12.19 -14.27
CA MET A 445 -8.63 12.91 -13.69
C MET A 445 -9.00 12.33 -12.33
N VAL A 446 -9.35 13.18 -11.38
CA VAL A 446 -9.97 12.79 -10.10
C VAL A 446 -11.23 13.62 -9.93
N ALA A 447 -12.38 12.97 -9.77
CA ALA A 447 -13.68 13.61 -9.70
C ALA A 447 -13.92 14.65 -10.83
N GLY A 448 -13.53 14.30 -12.06
CA GLY A 448 -13.67 15.15 -13.25
C GLY A 448 -12.64 16.28 -13.38
N GLN A 449 -11.73 16.44 -12.42
CA GLN A 449 -10.67 17.46 -12.46
C GLN A 449 -9.38 16.86 -13.00
N ILE A 450 -8.80 17.46 -14.03
CA ILE A 450 -7.48 17.08 -14.53
C ILE A 450 -6.41 17.38 -13.47
N ARG A 451 -5.69 16.34 -13.05
CA ARG A 451 -4.57 16.40 -12.09
C ARG A 451 -3.22 16.22 -12.75
N VAL A 452 -3.17 15.42 -13.82
CA VAL A 452 -1.99 15.24 -14.66
C VAL A 452 -2.37 15.57 -16.10
N TRP A 453 -1.57 16.37 -16.77
CA TRP A 453 -1.75 16.76 -18.16
C TRP A 453 -0.44 16.59 -18.94
N ASN A 454 -0.49 15.81 -20.01
CA ASN A 454 0.67 15.52 -20.86
C ASN A 454 1.89 15.03 -20.03
N GLY A 455 1.66 14.11 -19.09
CA GLY A 455 2.67 13.54 -18.21
C GLY A 455 3.18 14.48 -17.11
N LYS A 456 2.55 15.65 -16.89
CA LYS A 456 2.97 16.64 -15.89
C LYS A 456 1.86 16.96 -14.89
N LEU A 457 2.22 17.13 -13.62
CA LEU A 457 1.28 17.57 -12.58
C LEU A 457 0.73 18.97 -12.88
N VAL A 458 -0.58 19.14 -12.74
CA VAL A 458 -1.26 20.41 -12.92
C VAL A 458 -1.23 21.20 -11.61
N GLY A 459 -0.84 22.48 -11.68
CA GLY A 459 -0.84 23.38 -10.53
C GLY A 459 0.36 23.26 -9.59
N TRP A 460 1.33 22.38 -9.89
CA TRP A 460 2.46 22.09 -8.99
C TRP A 460 3.83 22.34 -9.64
N ASN A 461 4.75 22.92 -8.87
CA ASN A 461 6.16 23.01 -9.25
C ASN A 461 6.93 21.83 -8.65
N VAL A 462 7.22 20.82 -9.48
CA VAL A 462 7.91 19.59 -9.07
C VAL A 462 9.27 19.88 -8.45
N ARG A 463 10.06 20.83 -8.98
CA ARG A 463 11.38 21.14 -8.41
C ARG A 463 11.23 21.70 -6.99
N LYS A 464 10.28 22.59 -6.77
CA LYS A 464 10.00 23.15 -5.45
C LYS A 464 9.56 22.07 -4.45
N LEU A 465 8.71 21.13 -4.88
CA LEU A 465 8.30 20.00 -4.04
C LEU A 465 9.49 19.13 -3.64
N VAL A 466 10.38 18.82 -4.59
CA VAL A 466 11.63 18.08 -4.33
C VAL A 466 12.51 18.83 -3.32
N ASP A 467 12.67 20.15 -3.48
CA ASP A 467 13.44 20.97 -2.53
C ASP A 467 12.82 20.94 -1.13
N GLN A 468 11.49 21.06 -1.03
CA GLN A 468 10.77 21.08 0.25
C GLN A 468 10.88 19.76 1.00
N ILE A 469 10.66 18.63 0.32
CA ILE A 469 10.76 17.31 0.96
C ILE A 469 12.21 16.95 1.30
N THR A 470 13.18 17.36 0.47
CA THR A 470 14.60 17.18 0.79
C THR A 470 14.98 17.97 2.05
N ALA A 471 14.53 19.22 2.15
CA ALA A 471 14.76 20.03 3.35
C ALA A 471 14.09 19.43 4.60
N ALA A 472 12.89 18.86 4.47
CA ALA A 472 12.24 18.15 5.57
C ALA A 472 13.03 16.91 6.01
N ARG A 473 13.54 16.11 5.07
CA ARG A 473 14.40 14.95 5.38
C ARG A 473 15.64 15.40 6.14
N ASP A 474 16.29 16.47 5.69
CA ASP A 474 17.51 16.97 6.33
C ASP A 474 17.25 17.50 7.74
N ARG A 475 16.09 18.14 7.98
CA ARG A 475 15.67 18.53 9.34
C ARG A 475 15.44 17.31 10.24
N VAL A 476 14.72 16.30 9.74
CA VAL A 476 14.48 15.05 10.49
C VAL A 476 15.81 14.37 10.84
N LEU A 477 16.71 14.23 9.87
CA LEU A 477 18.04 13.66 10.08
C LEU A 477 18.89 14.48 11.06
N ALA A 478 18.86 15.81 10.97
CA ALA A 478 19.58 16.67 11.91
C ALA A 478 19.08 16.48 13.35
N ARG A 479 17.77 16.23 13.55
CA ARG A 479 17.21 15.92 14.87
C ARG A 479 17.62 14.54 15.34
N ILE A 480 17.56 13.51 14.48
CA ILE A 480 18.01 12.14 14.80
C ILE A 480 19.49 12.12 15.22
N ASN A 481 20.34 12.85 14.49
CA ASN A 481 21.78 12.95 14.77
C ASN A 481 22.13 13.99 15.87
N GLY A 482 21.13 14.67 16.42
CA GLY A 482 21.30 15.65 17.47
C GLY A 482 21.51 15.01 18.85
N PRO A 483 21.60 15.83 19.91
CA PRO A 483 21.72 15.34 21.27
C PRO A 483 20.51 14.48 21.67
N ALA A 484 20.76 13.21 22.00
CA ALA A 484 19.74 12.30 22.51
C ALA A 484 19.56 12.45 24.02
N LEU A 485 18.36 12.15 24.51
CA LEU A 485 18.07 12.07 25.95
C LEU A 485 18.78 10.88 26.59
N VAL A 486 18.82 9.75 25.89
CA VAL A 486 19.46 8.50 26.35
C VAL A 486 20.28 7.90 25.23
N GLY A 487 21.50 7.48 25.56
CA GLY A 487 22.32 6.61 24.73
C GLY A 487 22.72 7.20 23.37
N ALA A 488 23.05 6.32 22.44
CA ALA A 488 23.43 6.64 21.07
C ALA A 488 22.94 5.54 20.14
N ILE A 489 22.65 5.89 18.88
CA ILE A 489 22.28 4.90 17.86
C ILE A 489 23.50 3.99 17.63
N PRO A 490 23.36 2.67 17.80
CA PRO A 490 24.46 1.75 17.51
C PRO A 490 24.84 1.78 16.02
N PRO A 491 26.12 1.55 15.67
CA PRO A 491 26.50 1.34 14.28
C PRO A 491 25.74 0.13 13.72
N GLY A 492 25.18 0.25 12.51
CA GLY A 492 24.44 -0.83 11.84
C GLY A 492 25.37 -1.87 11.19
N ASP A 493 24.91 -3.13 11.14
CA ASP A 493 25.42 -4.20 10.29
C ASP A 493 24.54 -4.28 9.02
N ASN A 494 24.97 -3.60 7.97
CA ASN A 494 24.29 -3.64 6.66
C ASN A 494 24.97 -4.63 5.69
N SER A 495 24.40 -4.76 4.49
CA SER A 495 24.92 -5.57 3.39
C SER A 495 26.37 -5.22 3.01
N PHE A 496 26.92 -4.07 3.47
CA PHE A 496 28.32 -3.70 3.27
C PHE A 496 29.31 -4.43 4.17
N SER A 497 28.87 -4.91 5.34
CA SER A 497 29.74 -5.59 6.30
C SER A 497 30.05 -7.04 5.91
N ASN A 498 29.15 -7.70 5.16
CA ASN A 498 29.33 -9.10 4.71
C ASN A 498 28.56 -9.40 3.40
N PRO A 499 29.01 -8.88 2.24
CA PRO A 499 28.30 -9.09 0.98
C PRO A 499 28.44 -10.55 0.51
N TYR A 500 27.32 -11.23 0.28
CA TYR A 500 27.32 -12.50 -0.46
C TYR A 500 27.77 -12.23 -1.90
N ARG A 501 28.87 -12.87 -2.32
CA ARG A 501 29.45 -12.72 -3.66
C ARG A 501 29.51 -14.06 -4.35
N PRO A 502 28.53 -14.42 -5.20
CA PRO A 502 28.66 -15.60 -6.03
C PRO A 502 29.86 -15.43 -6.97
N ASN A 503 30.56 -16.53 -7.27
CA ASN A 503 31.69 -16.50 -8.20
C ASN A 503 31.20 -16.21 -9.62
N PHE A 504 31.33 -14.96 -10.07
CA PHE A 504 30.90 -14.47 -11.38
C PHE A 504 31.48 -15.28 -12.57
N LEU A 505 32.64 -15.91 -12.40
CA LEU A 505 33.31 -16.66 -13.47
C LEU A 505 33.25 -18.17 -13.28
N GLY A 506 32.59 -18.66 -12.22
CA GLY A 506 32.44 -20.10 -11.96
C GLY A 506 31.49 -20.81 -12.94
N SER A 507 30.58 -20.07 -13.59
CA SER A 507 29.65 -20.58 -14.61
C SER A 507 29.98 -20.14 -16.04
N CYS A 508 31.14 -19.51 -16.26
CA CYS A 508 31.57 -19.00 -17.57
C CYS A 508 32.80 -19.76 -18.09
N CYS A 509 33.13 -19.58 -19.37
CA CYS A 509 34.31 -20.14 -20.05
C CYS A 509 35.67 -19.76 -19.43
N PHE A 510 35.67 -18.98 -18.34
CA PHE A 510 36.84 -18.42 -17.65
C PHE A 510 37.19 -19.16 -16.35
N ASN A 511 36.95 -20.49 -16.31
CA ASN A 511 37.30 -21.38 -15.19
C ASN A 511 38.63 -20.99 -14.54
N GLY A 512 38.57 -20.49 -13.30
CA GLY A 512 39.75 -20.26 -12.46
C GLY A 512 40.48 -18.92 -12.61
N GLN A 513 40.00 -17.95 -13.40
CA GLN A 513 40.75 -16.70 -13.61
C GLN A 513 40.43 -15.55 -12.64
N ASN A 514 39.45 -15.68 -11.74
CA ASN A 514 39.23 -14.65 -10.73
C ASN A 514 38.55 -15.23 -9.48
N THR A 515 39.31 -15.42 -8.41
CA THR A 515 38.79 -15.89 -7.11
C THR A 515 38.25 -14.76 -6.24
N THR A 516 38.35 -13.50 -6.70
CA THR A 516 37.94 -12.33 -5.91
C THR A 516 37.32 -11.26 -6.82
N ALA A 517 36.01 -11.09 -6.76
CA ALA A 517 35.36 -9.88 -7.27
C ALA A 517 35.83 -8.66 -6.46
N ALA A 518 36.13 -7.54 -7.13
CA ALA A 518 36.56 -6.31 -6.48
C ALA A 518 35.57 -5.88 -5.38
N PRO A 519 36.02 -5.24 -4.29
CA PRO A 519 35.14 -4.66 -3.29
C PRO A 519 34.13 -3.70 -3.92
N TYR A 520 32.86 -4.07 -3.89
CA TYR A 520 31.75 -3.17 -4.24
C TYR A 520 31.57 -2.20 -3.07
N VAL A 521 31.74 -0.90 -3.34
CA VAL A 521 31.45 0.17 -2.38
C VAL A 521 30.28 0.96 -2.95
N LEU A 522 29.07 0.71 -2.46
CA LEU A 522 28.00 1.71 -2.62
C LEU A 522 28.25 2.79 -1.56
N ARG A 523 28.27 4.04 -1.99
CA ARG A 523 28.29 5.20 -1.10
C ARG A 523 26.89 5.81 -1.10
N PRO A 524 26.39 6.30 0.04
CA PRO A 524 25.44 7.41 0.04
C PRO A 524 26.04 8.64 -0.64
#